data_AF-A0A2E6KDH1-F1
#
_entry.id   AF-A0A2E6KDH1-F1
#
_cell.length_a   1.000
_cell.length_b   1.000
_cell.length_c   1.000
_cell.angle_alpha   90.00
_cell.angle_beta   90.00
_cell.angle_gamma   90.00
#
_symmetry.space_group_name_H-M   'P 1'
#
loop_
_entity.id
_entity.type
_entity.pdbx_description
1 polymer ?
#
loop_
_entity_poly.entity_id
_entity_poly.type
_entity_poly.pdbx_seq_one_letter_code
_entity_poly.pdbx_strand_id
1 'polypeptide(L)'
;MVFWITTLTLLMWPYVSWRFQNRADFIGISTTYWGLLSIAITVLLGVLVLGWTYDVVLGLWREHLTVVQERNPFTTYKINAPFGMLLAQTNSILKKMSADEPEIIRHCEFIDRWLEWNANQEIWARTMSSWKEIIGEEDPFLFHLTPEGRKKLEEAAKEIQDF
;
A
#
# COMPACT_ATOMS: atom_id res chain seq x y z
N MET A 1 16.38 12.54 10.34
CA MET A 1 17.33 11.89 11.27
C MET A 1 18.40 12.85 11.79
N VAL A 2 19.15 13.55 10.92
CA VAL A 2 20.21 14.50 11.35
C VAL A 2 19.69 15.52 12.37
N PHE A 3 18.54 16.16 12.09
CA PHE A 3 17.89 17.10 13.03
C PHE A 3 17.70 16.52 14.44
N TRP A 4 17.13 15.31 14.55
CA TRP A 4 16.86 14.68 15.84
C TRP A 4 18.14 14.27 16.58
N ILE A 5 19.15 13.78 15.85
CA ILE A 5 20.45 13.42 16.42
C ILE A 5 21.16 14.68 16.94
N THR A 6 21.16 15.77 16.19
CA THR A 6 21.78 17.03 16.62
C THR A 6 21.08 17.61 17.85
N THR A 7 19.75 17.61 17.87
CA THR A 7 18.97 18.14 19.00
C THR A 7 19.18 17.31 20.27
N LEU A 8 19.10 15.98 20.17
CA LEU A 8 19.34 15.09 21.31
C LEU A 8 20.77 15.17 21.81
N THR A 9 21.75 15.28 20.91
CA THR A 9 23.17 15.43 21.28
C THR A 9 23.41 16.70 22.09
N LEU A 10 22.84 17.83 21.63
CA LEU A 10 22.99 19.12 22.32
C LEU A 10 22.23 19.16 23.66
N LEU A 11 21.07 18.51 23.75
CA LEU A 11 20.32 18.38 25.01
C LEU A 11 21.06 17.51 26.03
N MET A 12 21.76 16.46 25.58
CA MET A 12 22.48 15.55 26.46
C MET A 12 23.85 16.09 26.90
N TRP A 13 24.48 16.94 26.08
CA TRP A 13 25.79 17.53 26.38
C TRP A 13 25.94 18.14 27.78
N PRO A 14 25.06 19.02 28.29
CA PRO A 14 25.23 19.61 29.62
C PRO A 14 25.34 18.56 30.73
N TYR A 15 24.64 17.42 30.60
CA TYR A 15 24.62 16.35 31.59
C TYR A 15 25.90 15.49 31.61
N VAL A 16 26.63 15.43 30.49
CA VAL A 16 27.81 14.57 30.33
C VAL A 16 29.11 15.38 30.21
N SER A 17 29.00 16.70 30.02
CA SER A 17 30.12 17.62 29.81
C SER A 17 31.23 17.52 30.87
N TRP A 18 30.87 17.26 32.13
CA TRP A 18 31.80 17.09 33.25
C TRP A 18 32.83 15.97 33.02
N ARG A 19 32.52 14.95 32.21
CA ARG A 19 33.42 13.84 31.93
C ARG A 19 34.57 14.22 31.00
N PHE A 20 34.42 15.33 30.28
CA PHE A 20 35.35 15.79 29.24
C PHE A 20 36.13 17.05 29.64
N GLN A 21 35.89 17.61 30.84
CA GLN A 21 36.59 18.81 31.34
C GLN A 21 38.07 18.57 31.68
N ASN A 22 38.48 17.33 31.94
CA ASN A 22 39.83 17.01 32.43
C ASN A 22 40.88 16.71 31.34
N ARG A 23 40.53 16.84 30.05
CA ARG A 23 41.47 16.66 28.93
C ARG A 23 41.34 17.85 27.98
N ALA A 24 42.36 18.69 27.89
CA ALA A 24 42.33 19.88 27.04
C ALA A 24 42.22 19.48 25.56
N ASP A 25 43.12 18.60 25.09
CA ASP A 25 43.16 18.16 23.70
C ASP A 25 43.43 16.66 23.59
N PHE A 26 42.74 16.01 22.65
CA PHE A 26 42.98 14.62 22.27
C PHE A 26 43.15 14.54 20.74
N ILE A 27 44.35 14.14 20.29
CA ILE A 27 44.72 14.10 18.87
C ILE A 27 44.56 15.49 18.20
N GLY A 28 44.99 16.55 18.89
CA GLY A 28 44.94 17.94 18.37
C GLY A 28 43.54 18.52 18.20
N ILE A 29 42.50 17.82 18.66
CA ILE A 29 41.10 18.27 18.65
C ILE A 29 40.63 18.38 20.10
N SER A 30 39.88 19.44 20.40
CA SER A 30 39.27 19.62 21.72
C SER A 30 38.41 18.41 22.08
N THR A 31 38.57 17.93 23.32
CA THR A 31 37.83 16.78 23.86
C THR A 31 36.30 16.99 23.80
N THR A 32 35.83 18.23 23.72
CA THR A 32 34.42 18.57 23.51
C THR A 32 33.84 18.00 22.22
N TYR A 33 34.57 18.07 21.10
CA TYR A 33 34.07 17.54 19.82
C TYR A 33 34.01 16.01 19.83
N TRP A 34 34.97 15.36 20.48
CA TRP A 34 34.94 13.92 20.71
C TRP A 34 33.76 13.49 21.57
N GLY A 35 33.46 14.27 22.62
CA GLY A 35 32.29 14.06 23.47
C GLY A 35 30.98 14.18 22.70
N LEU A 36 30.81 15.25 21.91
CA LEU A 36 29.62 15.45 21.07
C LEU A 36 29.48 14.34 20.02
N LEU A 37 30.56 13.95 19.35
CA LEU A 37 30.55 12.86 18.37
C LEU A 37 30.14 11.53 19.02
N SER A 38 30.67 11.23 20.21
CA SER A 38 30.35 9.99 20.92
C SER A 38 28.86 9.91 21.28
N ILE A 39 28.28 11.00 21.78
CA ILE A 39 26.86 11.09 22.10
C ILE A 39 26.02 10.94 20.82
N ALA A 40 26.39 11.61 19.73
CA ALA A 40 25.67 11.52 18.46
C ALA A 40 25.65 10.08 17.91
N ILE A 41 26.79 9.36 17.98
CA ILE A 41 26.89 7.96 17.57
C ILE A 41 26.04 7.08 18.48
N THR A 42 26.08 7.26 19.80
CA THR A 42 25.27 6.48 20.74
C THR A 42 23.77 6.68 20.51
N VAL A 43 23.32 7.91 20.30
CA VAL A 43 21.91 8.21 19.98
C VAL A 43 21.51 7.54 18.66
N LEU A 44 22.33 7.65 17.63
CA LEU A 44 22.08 7.02 16.33
C LEU A 44 21.97 5.50 16.47
N LEU A 45 22.91 4.85 17.15
CA LEU A 45 22.88 3.41 17.39
C LEU A 45 21.67 3.01 18.24
N GLY A 46 21.33 3.79 19.26
CA GLY A 46 20.15 3.55 20.09
C GLY A 46 18.85 3.58 19.28
N VAL A 47 18.68 4.58 18.42
CA VAL A 47 17.51 4.66 17.53
C VAL A 47 17.48 3.50 16.55
N LEU A 48 18.62 3.11 15.98
CA LEU A 48 18.70 1.95 15.07
C LEU A 48 18.36 0.64 15.78
N VAL A 49 18.86 0.42 17.00
CA VAL A 49 18.55 -0.77 17.80
C VAL A 49 17.07 -0.80 18.16
N LEU A 50 16.50 0.34 18.59
CA LEU A 50 15.07 0.43 18.88
C LEU A 50 14.21 0.14 17.65
N GLY A 51 14.57 0.70 16.49
CA GLY A 51 13.89 0.41 15.22
C GLY A 51 14.01 -1.06 14.84
N TRP A 52 15.21 -1.64 14.95
CA TRP A 52 15.42 -3.06 14.68
C TRP A 52 14.63 -3.98 15.62
N THR A 53 14.60 -3.68 16.92
CA THR A 53 13.79 -4.44 17.89
C THR A 53 12.31 -4.31 17.58
N TYR A 54 11.83 -3.11 17.23
CA TYR A 54 10.45 -2.88 16.84
C TYR A 54 10.05 -3.70 15.60
N ASP A 55 10.88 -3.72 14.56
CA ASP A 55 10.57 -4.41 13.31
C ASP A 55 10.78 -5.93 13.37
N VAL A 56 11.89 -6.39 13.95
CA VAL A 56 12.34 -7.79 13.87
C VAL A 56 11.89 -8.61 15.08
N VAL A 57 12.00 -8.07 16.29
CA VAL A 57 11.68 -8.82 17.52
C VAL A 57 10.20 -8.75 17.82
N LEU A 58 9.62 -7.54 17.77
CA LEU A 58 8.21 -7.37 18.10
C LEU A 58 7.29 -7.65 16.90
N GLY A 59 7.79 -7.54 15.66
CA GLY A 59 7.04 -7.91 14.45
C GLY A 59 5.74 -7.14 14.24
N LEU A 60 5.50 -6.06 14.99
CA LEU A 60 4.21 -5.37 15.09
C LEU A 60 3.74 -4.85 13.73
N TRP A 61 4.68 -4.41 12.89
CA TRP A 61 4.38 -3.96 11.54
C TRP A 61 3.96 -5.12 10.62
N ARG A 62 4.59 -6.29 10.75
CA ARG A 62 4.30 -7.46 9.91
C ARG A 62 2.92 -8.03 10.22
N GLU A 63 2.59 -8.17 11.49
CA GLU A 63 1.27 -8.66 11.91
C GLU A 63 0.16 -7.70 11.49
N HIS A 64 0.36 -6.39 11.64
CA HIS A 64 -0.59 -5.40 11.17
C HIS A 64 -0.80 -5.47 9.65
N LEU A 65 0.27 -5.58 8.86
CA LEU A 65 0.17 -5.75 7.41
C LEU A 65 -0.58 -7.03 7.01
N THR A 66 -0.33 -8.14 7.69
CA THR A 66 -1.06 -9.39 7.47
C THR A 66 -2.55 -9.20 7.74
N VAL A 67 -2.93 -8.58 8.86
CA VAL A 67 -4.33 -8.30 9.19
C VAL A 67 -4.98 -7.38 8.13
N VAL A 68 -4.26 -6.37 7.65
CA VAL A 68 -4.75 -5.49 6.58
C VAL A 68 -4.97 -6.27 5.28
N GLN A 69 -4.07 -7.18 4.94
CA GLN A 69 -4.20 -8.01 3.74
C GLN A 69 -5.31 -9.07 3.86
N GLU A 70 -5.46 -9.71 5.01
CA GLU A 70 -6.50 -10.71 5.27
C GLU A 70 -7.90 -10.06 5.33
N ARG A 71 -8.00 -8.85 5.87
CA ARG A 71 -9.25 -8.08 5.91
C ARG A 71 -9.55 -7.36 4.61
N ASN A 72 -8.60 -7.33 3.66
CA ASN A 72 -8.85 -6.71 2.38
C ASN A 72 -9.92 -7.54 1.64
N PRO A 73 -11.11 -6.98 1.37
CA PRO A 73 -12.15 -7.74 0.70
C PRO A 73 -11.74 -8.11 -0.73
N PHE A 74 -10.83 -7.36 -1.37
CA PHE A 74 -10.38 -7.58 -2.75
C PHE A 74 -9.32 -8.68 -2.90
N THR A 75 -8.76 -9.17 -1.79
CA THR A 75 -7.85 -10.34 -1.78
C THR A 75 -8.57 -11.63 -1.41
N THR A 76 -9.82 -11.53 -0.93
CA THR A 76 -10.57 -12.66 -0.37
C THR A 76 -11.80 -13.02 -1.20
N TYR A 77 -12.73 -12.10 -1.42
CA TYR A 77 -14.03 -12.41 -2.07
C TYR A 77 -14.54 -11.37 -3.08
N LYS A 78 -13.98 -10.16 -3.09
CA LYS A 78 -14.24 -9.14 -4.12
C LYS A 78 -13.13 -9.15 -5.15
N ILE A 79 -13.44 -8.64 -6.34
CA ILE A 79 -12.51 -8.51 -7.44
C ILE A 79 -12.29 -7.02 -7.72
N ASN A 80 -11.04 -6.59 -7.80
CA ASN A 80 -10.69 -5.26 -8.31
C ASN A 80 -10.87 -5.18 -9.83
N ALA A 81 -11.09 -3.98 -10.36
CA ALA A 81 -11.39 -3.80 -11.78
C ALA A 81 -10.29 -4.34 -12.74
N PRO A 82 -8.98 -4.13 -12.52
CA PRO A 82 -7.95 -4.71 -13.39
C PRO A 82 -8.00 -6.25 -13.46
N PHE A 83 -8.13 -6.92 -12.32
CA PHE A 83 -8.24 -8.38 -12.29
C PHE A 83 -9.57 -8.84 -12.89
N GLY A 84 -10.64 -8.09 -12.68
CA GLY A 84 -11.95 -8.34 -13.29
C GLY A 84 -11.91 -8.30 -14.82
N MET A 85 -11.18 -7.34 -15.40
CA MET A 85 -11.00 -7.27 -16.86
C MET A 85 -10.27 -8.48 -17.43
N LEU A 86 -9.20 -8.94 -16.74
CA LEU A 86 -8.48 -10.15 -17.15
C LEU A 86 -9.38 -11.37 -17.05
N LEU A 87 -10.11 -11.52 -15.94
CA LEU A 87 -11.04 -12.63 -15.73
C LEU A 87 -12.18 -12.63 -16.76
N ALA A 88 -12.73 -11.46 -17.09
CA ALA A 88 -13.76 -11.30 -18.12
C ALA A 88 -13.27 -11.79 -19.50
N GLN A 89 -12.05 -11.40 -19.88
CA GLN A 89 -11.45 -11.80 -21.16
C GLN A 89 -11.20 -13.30 -21.21
N THR A 90 -10.58 -13.88 -20.17
CA THR A 90 -10.31 -15.32 -20.11
C THR A 90 -11.59 -16.14 -20.05
N ASN A 91 -12.59 -15.71 -19.27
CA ASN A 91 -13.88 -16.38 -19.19
C ASN A 91 -14.59 -16.42 -20.55
N SER A 92 -14.53 -15.32 -21.30
CA SER A 92 -15.13 -15.24 -22.64
C SER A 92 -14.41 -16.10 -23.67
N ILE A 93 -13.08 -16.21 -23.58
CA ILE A 93 -12.32 -17.13 -24.41
C ILE A 93 -12.69 -18.57 -24.09
N LEU A 94 -12.72 -18.94 -22.80
CA LEU A 94 -13.08 -20.28 -22.34
C LEU A 94 -14.50 -20.67 -22.79
N LYS A 95 -15.48 -19.78 -22.61
CA LYS A 95 -16.87 -20.00 -23.02
C LYS A 95 -17.01 -20.24 -24.53
N LYS A 96 -16.17 -19.58 -25.35
CA LYS A 96 -16.15 -19.78 -26.81
C LYS A 96 -15.45 -21.07 -27.22
N MET A 97 -14.39 -21.47 -26.52
CA MET A 97 -13.62 -22.67 -26.84
C MET A 97 -14.30 -23.96 -26.40
N SER A 98 -15.10 -23.91 -25.34
CA SER A 98 -15.74 -25.07 -24.73
C SER A 98 -17.27 -24.97 -24.80
N ALA A 99 -17.80 -24.47 -25.92
CA ALA A 99 -19.23 -24.25 -26.13
C ALA A 99 -20.07 -25.53 -25.96
N ASP A 100 -19.47 -26.69 -26.26
CA ASP A 100 -20.12 -27.99 -26.24
C ASP A 100 -20.05 -28.69 -24.86
N GLU A 101 -19.41 -28.09 -23.86
CA GLU A 101 -19.18 -28.66 -22.54
C GLU A 101 -20.07 -27.99 -21.47
N PRO A 102 -21.20 -28.60 -21.06
CA PRO A 102 -22.17 -27.96 -20.18
C PRO A 102 -21.61 -27.56 -18.80
N GLU A 103 -20.66 -28.33 -18.27
CA GLU A 103 -20.02 -28.04 -16.98
C GLU A 103 -19.16 -26.78 -17.04
N ILE A 104 -18.43 -26.58 -18.15
CA ILE A 104 -17.60 -25.39 -18.37
C ILE A 104 -18.48 -24.16 -18.57
N ILE A 105 -19.56 -24.28 -19.34
CA ILE A 105 -20.52 -23.17 -19.50
C ILE A 105 -21.13 -22.76 -18.16
N ARG A 106 -21.51 -23.72 -17.32
CA ARG A 106 -22.03 -23.43 -15.97
C ARG A 106 -21.01 -22.68 -15.11
N HIS A 107 -19.73 -23.04 -15.18
CA HIS A 107 -18.66 -22.30 -14.50
C HIS A 107 -18.53 -20.88 -15.05
N CYS A 108 -18.51 -20.71 -16.37
CA CYS A 108 -18.39 -19.41 -17.01
C CYS A 108 -19.54 -18.47 -16.62
N GLU A 109 -20.77 -18.98 -16.56
CA GLU A 109 -21.94 -18.21 -16.12
C GLU A 109 -21.87 -17.79 -14.65
N PHE A 110 -21.25 -18.61 -13.79
CA PHE A 110 -20.98 -18.20 -12.41
C PHE A 110 -20.01 -17.02 -12.36
N ILE A 111 -18.94 -17.07 -13.15
CA ILE A 111 -17.96 -15.99 -13.24
C ILE A 111 -18.60 -14.70 -13.79
N ASP A 112 -19.44 -14.80 -14.83
CA ASP A 112 -20.18 -13.66 -15.39
C ASP A 112 -21.04 -12.97 -14.31
N ARG A 113 -21.82 -13.75 -13.54
CA ARG A 113 -22.63 -13.21 -12.43
C ARG A 113 -21.78 -12.58 -11.32
N TRP A 114 -20.62 -13.17 -11.02
CA TRP A 114 -19.73 -12.64 -9.99
C TRP A 114 -19.08 -11.32 -10.43
N LEU A 115 -18.68 -11.20 -11.69
CA LEU A 115 -18.17 -9.95 -12.27
C LEU A 115 -19.23 -8.85 -12.27
N GLU A 116 -20.46 -9.17 -12.68
CA GLU A 116 -21.60 -8.24 -12.63
C GLU A 116 -21.85 -7.70 -11.21
N TRP A 117 -21.80 -8.59 -10.21
CA TRP A 117 -21.94 -8.18 -8.81
C TRP A 117 -20.79 -7.28 -8.33
N ASN A 118 -19.55 -7.57 -8.76
CA ASN A 118 -18.39 -6.76 -8.39
C ASN A 118 -18.41 -5.37 -9.04
N ALA A 119 -18.91 -5.25 -10.27
CA ALA A 119 -19.06 -3.96 -10.94
C ALA A 119 -19.98 -2.98 -10.19
N ASN A 120 -20.87 -3.48 -9.32
CA ASN A 120 -21.71 -2.65 -8.46
C ASN A 120 -20.98 -2.07 -7.23
N GLN A 121 -19.71 -2.42 -7.01
CA GLN A 121 -18.94 -1.95 -5.86
C GLN A 121 -18.27 -0.60 -6.17
N GLU A 122 -18.14 0.26 -5.16
CA GLU A 122 -17.57 1.61 -5.30
C GLU A 122 -16.19 1.63 -5.99
N ILE A 123 -15.33 0.63 -5.76
CA ILE A 123 -13.99 0.57 -6.37
C ILE A 123 -14.05 0.51 -7.90
N TRP A 124 -15.08 -0.12 -8.47
CA TRP A 124 -15.26 -0.21 -9.91
C TRP A 124 -15.69 1.13 -10.48
N ALA A 125 -16.60 1.83 -9.79
CA ALA A 125 -17.00 3.18 -10.15
C ALA A 125 -15.83 4.18 -10.04
N ARG A 126 -14.99 4.08 -9.00
CA ARG A 126 -13.73 4.86 -8.89
C ARG A 126 -12.79 4.56 -10.06
N THR A 127 -12.60 3.27 -10.37
CA THR A 127 -11.72 2.88 -11.47
C THR A 127 -12.23 3.38 -12.81
N MET A 128 -13.55 3.34 -13.03
CA MET A 128 -14.19 3.88 -14.22
C MET A 128 -13.99 5.40 -14.32
N SER A 129 -14.13 6.16 -13.23
CA SER A 129 -13.81 7.59 -13.19
C SER A 129 -12.35 7.84 -13.59
N SER A 130 -11.42 7.15 -12.93
CA SER A 130 -9.99 7.28 -13.22
C SER A 130 -9.63 6.87 -14.65
N TRP A 131 -10.29 5.87 -15.24
CA TRP A 131 -10.08 5.50 -16.64
C TRP A 131 -10.51 6.61 -17.60
N LYS A 132 -11.62 7.31 -17.33
CA LYS A 132 -12.04 8.45 -18.15
C LYS A 132 -11.01 9.57 -18.11
N GLU A 133 -10.47 9.88 -16.94
CA GLU A 133 -9.44 10.92 -16.78
C GLU A 133 -8.11 10.53 -17.44
N ILE A 134 -7.62 9.30 -17.18
CA ILE A 134 -6.29 8.86 -17.62
C ILE A 134 -6.27 8.48 -19.10
N ILE A 135 -7.29 7.76 -19.58
CA ILE A 135 -7.35 7.23 -20.95
C ILE A 135 -8.02 8.24 -21.90
N GLY A 136 -8.83 9.17 -21.37
CA GLY A 136 -9.57 10.15 -22.17
C GLY A 136 -10.76 9.55 -22.94
N GLU A 137 -11.14 8.31 -22.64
CA GLU A 137 -12.29 7.64 -23.22
C GLU A 137 -13.48 7.79 -22.28
N GLU A 138 -14.57 8.38 -22.78
CA GLU A 138 -15.77 8.66 -21.97
C GLU A 138 -16.62 7.41 -21.69
N ASP A 139 -16.56 6.39 -22.56
CA ASP A 139 -17.26 5.11 -22.38
C ASP A 139 -16.35 3.88 -22.66
N PRO A 140 -15.48 3.51 -21.70
CA PRO A 140 -14.77 2.24 -21.73
C PRO A 140 -15.75 1.06 -21.88
N PHE A 141 -15.75 0.40 -23.05
CA PHE A 141 -16.70 -0.68 -23.33
C PHE A 141 -16.41 -1.96 -22.52
N LEU A 142 -17.18 -2.18 -21.45
CA LEU A 142 -17.10 -3.37 -20.60
C LEU A 142 -18.05 -4.48 -21.09
N PHE A 143 -17.61 -5.25 -22.08
CA PHE A 143 -18.44 -6.26 -22.76
C PHE A 143 -19.03 -7.36 -21.85
N HIS A 144 -18.42 -7.61 -20.69
CA HIS A 144 -18.83 -8.65 -19.75
C HIS A 144 -19.99 -8.22 -18.86
N LEU A 145 -20.33 -6.93 -18.86
CA LEU A 145 -21.43 -6.39 -18.09
C LEU A 145 -22.71 -6.32 -18.90
N THR A 146 -23.83 -6.52 -18.22
CA THR A 146 -25.15 -6.30 -18.84
C THR A 146 -25.33 -4.82 -19.24
N PRO A 147 -26.21 -4.49 -20.19
CA PRO A 147 -26.50 -3.09 -20.54
C PRO A 147 -26.95 -2.25 -19.33
N GLU A 148 -27.75 -2.85 -18.44
CA GLU A 148 -28.19 -2.24 -17.19
C GLU A 148 -27.02 -2.04 -16.21
N GLY A 149 -26.18 -3.06 -16.04
CA GLY A 149 -24.99 -3.02 -15.19
C GLY A 149 -23.99 -1.94 -15.62
N ARG A 150 -23.74 -1.81 -16.93
CA ARG A 150 -22.89 -0.74 -17.48
C ARG A 150 -23.45 0.64 -17.19
N LYS A 151 -24.75 0.86 -17.46
CA LYS A 151 -25.40 2.15 -17.21
C LYS A 151 -25.29 2.52 -15.73
N LYS A 152 -25.56 1.58 -14.83
CA LYS A 152 -25.47 1.80 -13.39
C LYS A 152 -24.04 2.12 -12.94
N LEU A 153 -23.05 1.41 -13.46
CA LEU A 153 -21.64 1.69 -13.19
C LEU A 153 -21.23 3.08 -13.70
N GLU A 154 -21.71 3.48 -14.87
CA GLU A 154 -21.43 4.80 -15.45
C GLU A 154 -22.06 5.93 -14.62
N GLU A 155 -23.30 5.75 -14.16
CA GLU A 155 -23.97 6.67 -13.23
C GLU A 155 -23.21 6.77 -11.91
N ALA A 156 -22.84 5.64 -11.31
CA ALA A 156 -22.06 5.61 -10.07
C ALA A 156 -20.68 6.27 -10.23
N ALA A 157 -20.03 6.11 -11.38
CA ALA A 157 -18.74 6.75 -11.66
C ALA A 157 -18.86 8.29 -11.73
N LYS A 158 -19.97 8.82 -12.26
CA LYS A 158 -20.23 10.27 -12.30
C LYS A 158 -20.52 10.88 -10.93
N GLU A 159 -21.09 10.08 -10.02
CA GLU A 159 -21.43 10.52 -8.66
C GLU A 159 -20.23 10.52 -7.71
N ILE A 160 -19.15 9.80 -8.05
CA ILE A 160 -17.93 9.78 -7.24
C ILE A 160 -17.22 11.12 -7.41
N GLN A 161 -17.11 11.86 -6.30
CA GLN A 161 -16.18 12.98 -6.22
C GLN A 161 -14.75 12.46 -6.31
N ASP A 162 -14.02 12.91 -7.33
CA ASP A 162 -12.57 12.81 -7.36
C ASP A 162 -12.04 13.68 -6.20
N PHE A 163 -11.48 13.02 -5.18
CA PHE A 163 -10.82 13.65 -4.03
C PHE A 163 -9.31 13.66 -4.24
#